data_AF-A0A0A9WNA4-F1
#
_entry.id   AF-A0A0A9WNA4-F1
#
_cell.length_a   1.000
_cell.length_b   1.000
_cell.length_c   1.000
_cell.angle_alpha   90.00
_cell.angle_beta   90.00
_cell.angle_gamma   90.00
#
_symmetry.space_group_name_H-M   'P 1'
#
loop_
_entity.id
_entity.type
_entity.pdbx_description
1 polymer ?
#
loop_
_entity_poly.entity_id
_entity_poly.type
_entity_poly.pdbx_seq_one_letter_code
_entity_poly.pdbx_strand_id
1 'polypeptide(L)'
;HTHIHTHRLVDEELEGSDVTDPEETIRTENTRKLIVAINVSTTNMFEGIRENLKERIQKRSNVLQREANFQRQCTLLELPKYLFIRFNRFFWRSDTSIKAKIVRRVVFPFDLDIFELTGGTLYKQLEKRRFQHSSILKQSIGGAVGTAVDTVETKETPDTDDTAVPTPSYIGIDSLGHYSLTGIITHKGRNADSGHYIAWVLTKDVWYKYDDQTVISVTPDEIAKLCGGGDWHTVYIALYVRNDQFFATTK
;
A
#
# COMPACT_ATOMS: atom_id res chain seq x y z
N HIS A 1 12.29 0.53 7.94
CA HIS A 1 12.16 -0.09 6.60
C HIS A 1 10.82 -0.80 6.53
N THR A 2 10.34 -1.16 5.35
CA THR A 2 9.14 -1.99 5.19
C THR A 2 9.58 -3.42 4.90
N HIS A 3 9.21 -4.37 5.75
CA HIS A 3 9.45 -5.80 5.52
C HIS A 3 8.30 -6.38 4.69
N ILE A 4 8.64 -7.02 3.56
CA ILE A 4 7.72 -7.71 2.66
C ILE A 4 7.96 -9.22 2.80
N HIS A 5 6.88 -10.00 2.80
CA HIS A 5 6.93 -11.45 2.90
C HIS A 5 6.23 -12.11 1.72
N THR A 6 6.93 -13.05 1.07
CA THR A 6 6.41 -13.94 0.04
C THR A 6 5.79 -15.14 0.75
N HIS A 7 4.47 -15.31 0.63
CA HIS A 7 3.75 -16.40 1.31
C HIS A 7 3.49 -17.59 0.38
N ARG A 8 3.32 -17.33 -0.91
CA ARG A 8 2.79 -18.35 -1.83
C ARG A 8 3.48 -18.23 -3.18
N LEU A 9 4.12 -19.30 -3.61
CA LEU A 9 4.55 -19.55 -4.98
C LEU A 9 3.68 -20.70 -5.48
N VAL A 10 2.64 -20.38 -6.25
CA VAL A 10 1.73 -21.39 -6.80
C VAL A 10 2.14 -21.65 -8.24
N ASP A 11 2.40 -22.89 -8.61
CA ASP A 11 2.51 -23.28 -10.02
C ASP A 11 1.12 -23.15 -10.67
N GLU A 12 0.97 -22.22 -11.62
CA GLU A 12 -0.31 -21.94 -12.28
C GLU A 12 -0.86 -23.17 -13.04
N GLU A 13 0.02 -24.11 -13.43
CA GLU A 13 -0.37 -25.33 -14.15
C GLU A 13 -0.79 -26.46 -13.20
N LEU A 14 -0.51 -26.35 -11.90
CA LEU A 14 -0.95 -27.28 -10.86
C LEU A 14 -2.16 -26.78 -10.08
N GLU A 15 -2.56 -25.52 -10.28
CA GLU A 15 -3.73 -24.89 -9.66
C GLU A 15 -5.03 -25.56 -10.18
N GLY A 16 -5.44 -26.67 -9.54
CA GLY A 16 -6.60 -27.49 -9.92
C GLY A 16 -6.31 -28.98 -10.12
N SER A 17 -5.06 -29.42 -9.94
CA SER A 17 -4.69 -30.83 -9.88
C SER A 17 -4.63 -31.33 -8.43
N ASP A 18 -4.96 -32.60 -8.16
CA ASP A 18 -4.84 -33.25 -6.83
C ASP A 18 -3.38 -33.38 -6.33
N VAL A 19 -2.45 -32.65 -6.94
CA VAL A 19 -1.05 -32.61 -6.53
C VAL A 19 -0.94 -31.75 -5.26
N THR A 20 -1.06 -32.42 -4.12
CA THR A 20 -0.68 -31.91 -2.81
C THR A 20 0.83 -31.71 -2.79
N ASP A 21 1.27 -30.48 -3.05
CA ASP A 21 2.39 -29.78 -2.41
C ASP A 21 3.08 -28.82 -3.41
N PRO A 22 2.46 -27.68 -3.77
CA PRO A 22 3.24 -26.61 -4.40
C PRO A 22 4.26 -26.14 -3.36
N GLU A 23 5.55 -26.24 -3.66
CA GLU A 23 6.64 -25.79 -2.77
C GLU A 23 6.37 -24.36 -2.24
N GLU A 24 5.75 -24.24 -1.07
CA GLU A 24 5.47 -22.97 -0.43
C GLU A 24 6.78 -22.40 0.10
N THR A 25 7.53 -21.74 -0.78
CA THR A 25 8.77 -21.09 -0.38
C THR A 25 8.46 -19.75 0.24
N ILE A 26 8.57 -19.70 1.57
CA ILE A 26 8.47 -18.46 2.33
C ILE A 26 9.78 -17.68 2.24
N ARG A 27 9.71 -16.39 1.88
CA ARG A 27 10.87 -15.48 1.86
C ARG A 27 10.51 -14.10 2.39
N THR A 28 11.43 -13.48 3.12
CA THR A 28 11.28 -12.11 3.61
C THR A 28 12.29 -11.20 2.91
N GLU A 29 11.82 -10.05 2.42
CA GLU A 29 12.60 -9.05 1.69
C GLU A 29 12.37 -7.66 2.29
N ASN A 30 13.39 -6.81 2.27
CA ASN A 30 13.30 -5.45 2.80
C ASN A 30 13.17 -4.45 1.67
N THR A 31 12.18 -3.57 1.76
CA THR A 31 12.04 -2.42 0.85
C THR A 31 11.92 -1.11 1.61
N ARG A 32 12.20 0.00 0.93
CA ARG A 32 11.98 1.37 1.42
C ARG A 32 10.82 2.06 0.69
N LYS A 33 10.22 1.40 -0.29
CA LYS A 33 9.16 1.93 -1.13
C LYS A 33 8.25 0.83 -1.64
N LEU A 34 6.98 1.15 -1.86
CA LEU A 34 6.10 0.32 -2.67
C LEU A 34 6.07 0.87 -4.09
N ILE A 35 5.90 -0.02 -5.06
CA ILE A 35 5.89 0.33 -6.47
C ILE A 35 4.47 0.15 -6.98
N VAL A 36 3.97 1.18 -7.66
CA VAL A 36 2.74 1.10 -8.44
C VAL A 36 3.13 0.66 -9.83
N ALA A 37 2.82 -0.60 -10.17
CA ALA A 37 2.88 -1.07 -11.54
C ALA A 37 1.73 -0.42 -12.32
N ILE A 38 2.02 0.18 -13.48
CA ILE A 38 1.02 0.86 -14.29
C ILE A 38 0.95 0.16 -15.64
N ASN A 39 -0.16 -0.51 -15.90
CA ASN A 39 -0.44 -1.16 -17.16
C ASN A 39 -1.64 -0.47 -17.85
N VAL A 40 -2.19 -1.10 -18.89
CA VAL A 40 -3.30 -0.56 -19.69
C VAL A 40 -4.64 -0.63 -18.92
N SER A 41 -4.78 -1.44 -17.88
CA SER A 41 -5.97 -1.48 -17.04
C SER A 41 -5.86 -0.55 -15.82
N THR A 42 -4.67 -0.35 -15.25
CA THR A 42 -4.47 0.35 -13.96
C THR A 42 -5.13 1.72 -13.92
N THR A 43 -6.15 1.89 -13.07
CA THR A 43 -6.84 3.19 -12.91
C THR A 43 -6.58 3.85 -11.57
N ASN A 44 -6.29 3.05 -10.55
CA ASN A 44 -6.05 3.51 -9.19
C ASN A 44 -4.69 3.00 -8.67
N MET A 45 -4.16 3.71 -7.67
CA MET A 45 -2.86 3.40 -7.08
C MET A 45 -2.86 2.03 -6.38
N PHE A 46 -3.98 1.66 -5.75
CA PHE A 46 -4.08 0.45 -4.94
C PHE A 46 -3.98 -0.83 -5.80
N GLU A 47 -4.69 -0.86 -6.93
CA GLU A 47 -4.63 -1.88 -7.97
C GLU A 47 -3.18 -2.05 -8.45
N GLY A 48 -2.50 -0.96 -8.78
CA GLY A 48 -1.11 -1.03 -9.25
C GLY A 48 -0.12 -1.52 -8.18
N ILE A 49 -0.36 -1.26 -6.89
CA ILE A 49 0.43 -1.84 -5.79
C ILE A 49 0.12 -3.33 -5.66
N ARG A 50 -1.15 -3.72 -5.68
CA ARG A 50 -1.59 -5.11 -5.57
C ARG A 50 -1.05 -5.97 -6.72
N GLU A 51 -1.08 -5.45 -7.94
CA GLU A 51 -0.45 -6.05 -9.11
C GLU A 51 1.06 -6.20 -8.91
N ASN A 52 1.75 -5.19 -8.37
CA ASN A 52 3.19 -5.31 -8.14
C ASN A 52 3.55 -6.34 -7.06
N LEU A 53 2.67 -6.56 -6.07
CA LEU A 53 2.84 -7.60 -5.05
C LEU A 53 2.49 -9.00 -5.55
N LYS A 54 1.96 -9.13 -6.78
CA LYS A 54 1.70 -10.39 -7.48
C LYS A 54 2.63 -10.51 -8.69
N GLU A 55 3.66 -11.34 -8.60
CA GLU A 55 4.61 -11.51 -9.70
C GLU A 55 4.52 -12.92 -10.28
N ARG A 56 4.43 -13.03 -11.62
CA ARG A 56 4.62 -14.31 -12.30
C ARG A 56 6.09 -14.53 -12.58
N ILE A 57 6.59 -15.71 -12.24
CA ILE A 57 8.00 -16.06 -12.33
C ILE A 57 8.11 -17.40 -13.05
N GLN A 58 8.94 -17.47 -14.09
CA GLN A 58 9.29 -18.74 -14.73
C GLN A 58 10.49 -19.35 -14.02
N LYS A 59 10.31 -20.59 -13.57
CA LYS A 59 11.37 -21.40 -12.96
C LYS A 59 11.18 -22.86 -13.34
N ARG A 60 12.27 -23.61 -13.31
CA ARG A 60 12.21 -25.06 -13.38
C ARG A 60 11.52 -25.62 -12.13
N SER A 61 10.40 -26.30 -12.33
CA SER A 61 9.65 -26.97 -11.28
C SER A 61 10.35 -28.26 -10.88
N ASN A 62 10.58 -28.47 -9.58
CA ASN A 62 11.14 -29.72 -9.07
C ASN A 62 10.16 -30.90 -9.24
N VAL A 63 8.86 -30.62 -9.31
CA VAL A 63 7.80 -31.64 -9.51
C VAL A 63 7.64 -31.98 -10.99
N LEU A 64 7.44 -30.96 -11.85
CA LEU A 64 7.23 -31.17 -13.29
C LEU A 64 8.52 -31.40 -14.08
N GLN A 65 9.69 -31.16 -13.46
CA GLN A 65 11.03 -31.30 -14.04
C GLN A 65 11.26 -30.47 -15.33
N ARG A 66 10.42 -29.47 -15.59
CA ARG A 66 10.47 -28.52 -16.71
C ARG A 66 10.23 -27.09 -16.23
N GLU A 67 10.44 -26.12 -17.11
CA GLU A 67 10.03 -24.74 -16.86
C GLU A 67 8.51 -24.66 -16.69
N ALA A 68 8.08 -24.01 -15.61
CA ALA A 68 6.69 -23.77 -15.26
C ALA A 68 6.50 -22.34 -14.77
N ASN A 69 5.27 -21.84 -14.82
CA ASN A 69 4.92 -20.49 -14.38
C ASN A 69 4.46 -20.53 -12.93
N PHE A 70 5.16 -19.80 -12.05
CA PHE A 70 4.79 -19.66 -10.65
C PHE A 70 4.24 -18.27 -10.39
N GLN A 71 3.15 -18.17 -9.62
CA GLN A 71 2.64 -16.91 -9.12
C GLN A 71 3.13 -16.67 -7.69
N ARG A 72 3.96 -15.65 -7.52
CA ARG A 72 4.43 -15.13 -6.23
C ARG A 72 3.44 -14.12 -5.67
N GLN A 73 2.98 -14.32 -4.45
CA GLN A 73 2.15 -13.34 -3.73
C GLN A 73 2.86 -12.81 -2.47
N CYS A 74 2.95 -11.48 -2.38
CA CYS A 74 3.63 -10.76 -1.31
C CYS A 74 2.65 -10.00 -0.40
N THR A 75 2.98 -9.92 0.89
CA THR A 75 2.26 -9.13 1.90
C THR A 75 3.21 -8.32 2.78
N LEU A 76 2.72 -7.26 3.41
CA LEU A 76 3.49 -6.42 4.32
C LEU A 76 3.48 -7.00 5.74
N LEU A 77 4.65 -7.07 6.37
CA LEU A 77 4.79 -7.52 7.76
C LEU A 77 5.02 -6.38 8.75
N GLU A 78 5.52 -5.24 8.27
CA GLU A 78 5.78 -4.08 9.10
C GLU A 78 5.40 -2.80 8.37
N LEU A 79 4.96 -1.82 9.15
CA LEU A 79 4.49 -0.54 8.65
C LEU A 79 5.50 0.56 9.01
N PRO A 80 6.16 1.23 8.06
CA PRO A 80 7.08 2.32 8.38
C PRO A 80 6.33 3.59 8.77
N LYS A 81 6.96 4.50 9.55
CA LYS A 81 6.40 5.84 9.83
C LYS A 81 6.19 6.67 8.55
N TYR A 82 7.11 6.55 7.60
CA TYR A 82 7.08 7.21 6.31
C TYR A 82 7.04 6.15 5.20
N LEU A 83 6.03 6.23 4.34
CA LEU A 83 5.81 5.30 3.26
C LEU A 83 5.98 6.02 1.92
N PHE A 84 7.00 5.61 1.17
CA PHE A 84 7.23 6.08 -0.19
C PHE A 84 6.52 5.18 -1.19
N ILE A 85 5.67 5.78 -2.02
CA ILE A 85 5.00 5.11 -3.13
C ILE A 85 5.58 5.63 -4.44
N ARG A 86 6.19 4.76 -5.23
CA ARG A 86 6.78 5.10 -6.54
C ARG A 86 5.87 4.65 -7.65
N PHE A 87 5.45 5.57 -8.50
CA PHE A 87 4.72 5.29 -9.72
C PHE A 87 5.72 4.92 -10.83
N ASN A 88 5.71 3.65 -11.26
CA ASN A 88 6.69 3.16 -12.23
C ASN A 88 6.34 3.59 -13.66
N ARG A 89 6.43 4.90 -13.92
CA ARG A 89 5.99 5.52 -15.18
C ARG A 89 7.03 5.44 -16.29
N PHE A 90 8.30 5.23 -16.00
CA PHE A 90 9.33 5.21 -17.03
C PHE A 90 9.73 3.78 -17.35
N PHE A 91 9.72 3.43 -18.63
CA PHE A 91 10.03 2.09 -19.10
C PHE A 91 10.76 2.14 -20.43
N TRP A 92 11.52 1.10 -20.73
CA TRP A 92 12.14 0.93 -22.03
C TRP A 92 11.13 0.38 -23.02
N ARG A 93 10.97 1.05 -24.17
CA ARG A 93 10.17 0.54 -25.28
C ARG A 93 11.08 -0.18 -26.25
N SER A 94 10.99 -1.51 -26.28
CA SER A 94 11.83 -2.35 -27.15
C SER A 94 11.54 -2.14 -28.64
N ASP A 95 10.30 -1.81 -29.01
CA ASP A 95 9.87 -1.57 -30.39
C ASP A 95 10.56 -0.36 -31.04
N THR A 96 10.75 0.69 -30.24
CA THR A 96 11.34 1.96 -30.67
C THR A 96 12.77 2.16 -30.16
N SER A 97 13.25 1.25 -29.30
CA SER A 97 14.54 1.36 -28.59
C SER A 97 14.74 2.72 -27.92
N ILE A 98 13.67 3.24 -27.31
CA ILE A 98 13.64 4.53 -26.64
C ILE A 98 13.00 4.36 -25.26
N LYS A 99 13.46 5.13 -24.28
CA LYS A 99 12.82 5.22 -22.97
C LYS A 99 11.55 6.07 -23.07
N ALA A 100 10.43 5.53 -22.61
CA ALA A 100 9.13 6.16 -22.69
C ALA A 100 8.54 6.44 -21.29
N LYS A 101 7.59 7.37 -21.24
CA LYS A 101 6.83 7.72 -20.04
C LYS A 101 5.36 7.30 -20.19
N ILE A 102 4.83 6.63 -19.18
CA ILE A 102 3.42 6.29 -19.02
C ILE A 102 2.68 7.50 -18.44
N VAL A 103 1.92 8.16 -19.31
CA VAL A 103 1.16 9.37 -18.96
C VAL A 103 -0.26 9.05 -18.48
N ARG A 104 -0.62 7.76 -18.39
CA ARG A 104 -1.94 7.28 -17.96
C ARG A 104 -2.36 7.89 -16.62
N ARG A 105 -3.64 8.24 -16.51
CA ARG A 105 -4.25 8.69 -15.26
C ARG A 105 -4.30 7.55 -14.25
N VAL A 106 -3.69 7.75 -13.09
CA VAL A 106 -3.75 6.83 -11.94
C VAL A 106 -4.11 7.63 -10.70
N VAL A 107 -5.31 7.38 -10.17
CA VAL A 107 -5.83 8.09 -9.00
C VAL A 107 -5.11 7.60 -7.75
N PHE A 108 -4.72 8.53 -6.89
CA PHE A 108 -4.16 8.25 -5.57
C PHE A 108 -4.98 8.98 -4.50
N PRO A 109 -5.21 8.36 -3.33
CA PRO A 109 -6.03 8.94 -2.28
C PRO A 109 -5.22 9.89 -1.39
N PHE A 110 -5.87 10.84 -0.73
CA PHE A 110 -5.24 11.60 0.36
C PHE A 110 -5.04 10.74 1.60
N ASP A 111 -6.05 9.95 1.95
CA ASP A 111 -5.97 8.97 3.03
C ASP A 111 -5.85 7.57 2.46
N LEU A 112 -4.75 6.91 2.79
CA LEU A 112 -4.39 5.59 2.30
C LEU A 112 -4.61 4.57 3.41
N ASP A 113 -5.50 3.63 3.16
CA ASP A 113 -5.62 2.40 3.93
C ASP A 113 -4.79 1.29 3.25
N ILE A 114 -3.85 0.69 3.99
CA ILE A 114 -3.02 -0.42 3.50
C ILE A 114 -3.32 -1.77 4.18
N PHE A 115 -4.38 -1.87 4.99
CA PHE A 115 -4.69 -3.08 5.76
C PHE A 115 -4.80 -4.33 4.89
N GLU A 116 -5.48 -4.24 3.75
CA GLU A 116 -5.61 -5.33 2.78
C GLU A 116 -4.27 -5.81 2.18
N LEU A 117 -3.20 -5.02 2.30
CA LEU A 117 -1.86 -5.38 1.82
C LEU A 117 -1.02 -6.05 2.91
N THR A 118 -1.50 -6.07 4.15
CA THR A 118 -0.79 -6.67 5.29
C THR A 118 -1.05 -8.17 5.41
N GLY A 119 -0.10 -8.90 5.99
CA GLY A 119 -0.20 -10.34 6.21
C GLY A 119 0.31 -10.77 7.58
N GLY A 120 0.35 -12.07 7.82
CA GLY A 120 0.93 -12.68 9.01
C GLY A 120 0.35 -12.15 10.33
N THR A 121 1.24 -11.92 11.30
CA THR A 121 0.87 -11.40 12.64
C THR A 121 0.40 -9.95 12.59
N LEU A 122 0.94 -9.14 11.68
CA LEU A 122 0.54 -7.74 11.51
C LEU A 122 -0.93 -7.61 11.14
N TYR A 123 -1.40 -8.41 10.19
CA TYR A 123 -2.81 -8.42 9.78
C TYR A 123 -3.74 -8.69 10.98
N LYS A 124 -3.47 -9.76 11.74
CA LYS A 124 -4.27 -10.13 12.93
C LYS A 124 -4.29 -9.03 13.99
N GLN A 125 -3.15 -8.38 14.22
CA GLN A 125 -3.05 -7.27 15.16
C GLN A 125 -3.87 -6.06 14.71
N LEU A 126 -3.77 -5.69 13.42
CA LEU A 126 -4.55 -4.57 12.87
C LEU A 126 -6.05 -4.87 12.85
N GLU A 127 -6.44 -6.10 12.53
CA GLU A 127 -7.83 -6.54 12.54
C GLU A 127 -8.45 -6.40 13.93
N LYS A 128 -7.76 -6.91 14.97
CA LYS A 128 -8.18 -6.75 16.37
C LYS A 128 -8.34 -5.27 16.75
N ARG A 129 -7.36 -4.42 16.42
CA ARG A 129 -7.41 -2.98 16.74
C ARG A 129 -8.53 -2.26 16.00
N ARG A 130 -8.74 -2.56 14.72
CA ARG A 130 -9.82 -2.00 13.89
C ARG A 130 -11.19 -2.37 14.44
N PHE A 131 -11.35 -3.62 14.87
CA PHE A 131 -12.57 -4.07 15.53
C PHE A 131 -12.84 -3.26 16.81
N GLN A 132 -11.85 -3.17 17.70
CA GLN A 132 -11.94 -2.37 18.94
C GLN A 132 -12.32 -0.91 18.64
N HIS A 133 -11.66 -0.29 17.66
CA HIS A 133 -11.93 1.08 17.23
C HIS A 133 -13.36 1.26 16.71
N SER A 134 -13.87 0.31 15.91
CA SER A 134 -15.25 0.36 15.40
C SER A 134 -16.30 0.29 16.52
N SER A 135 -16.03 -0.49 17.57
CA SER A 135 -16.90 -0.61 18.74
C SER A 135 -16.94 0.68 19.56
N ILE A 136 -15.78 1.31 19.78
CA ILE A 136 -15.68 2.61 20.48
C ILE A 136 -16.43 3.70 19.72
N LEU A 137 -16.25 3.78 18.39
CA LEU A 137 -16.96 4.74 17.55
C LEU A 137 -18.48 4.55 17.64
N LYS A 138 -18.97 3.31 17.53
CA LYS A 138 -20.40 3.00 17.68
C LYS A 138 -20.96 3.40 19.04
N GLN A 139 -20.20 3.19 20.12
CA GLN A 139 -20.61 3.59 21.47
C GLN A 139 -20.63 5.12 21.64
N SER A 140 -19.65 5.84 21.08
CA SER A 140 -19.60 7.30 21.14
C SER A 140 -20.68 7.99 20.30
N ILE A 141 -21.02 7.41 19.14
CA ILE A 141 -22.05 7.92 18.23
C ILE A 141 -23.46 7.50 18.70
N GLY A 142 -23.59 6.31 19.29
CA GLY A 142 -24.84 5.76 19.83
C GLY A 142 -25.38 6.47 21.09
N GLY A 143 -24.69 7.49 21.60
CA GLY A 143 -25.24 8.44 22.59
C GLY A 143 -26.27 9.42 22.00
N ALA A 144 -26.44 9.46 20.68
CA ALA A 144 -27.50 10.20 20.01
C ALA A 144 -28.15 9.31 18.94
N VAL A 145 -29.44 9.03 19.12
CA VAL A 145 -30.32 8.17 18.29
C VAL A 145 -30.26 6.69 18.67
N GLY A 146 -31.19 6.31 19.54
CA GLY A 146 -31.54 4.90 19.79
C GLY A 146 -32.45 4.35 18.68
N THR A 147 -32.26 3.07 18.35
CA THR A 147 -33.30 2.03 18.26
C THR A 147 -32.58 0.68 18.15
N ALA A 148 -33.07 -0.30 18.91
CA ALA A 148 -32.52 -1.64 19.10
C ALA A 148 -32.37 -2.47 17.81
N VAL A 149 -31.48 -3.48 17.84
CA VAL A 149 -31.82 -4.91 17.67
C VAL A 149 -30.57 -5.81 17.85
N ASP A 150 -30.79 -6.81 18.71
CA ASP A 150 -30.20 -8.16 18.88
C ASP A 150 -28.69 -8.40 19.08
N THR A 151 -28.38 -8.52 20.38
CA THR A 151 -27.73 -9.65 21.07
C THR A 151 -27.33 -10.86 20.22
N VAL A 152 -26.01 -11.12 20.17
CA VAL A 152 -25.47 -12.49 20.18
C VAL A 152 -24.35 -12.54 21.21
N GLU A 153 -24.62 -13.26 22.30
CA GLU A 153 -23.62 -13.67 23.29
C GLU A 153 -22.63 -14.65 22.66
N THR A 154 -21.33 -14.47 22.88
CA THR A 154 -20.43 -15.62 23.02
C THR A 154 -19.27 -15.32 23.97
N LYS A 155 -19.50 -15.76 25.22
CA LYS A 155 -18.56 -16.24 26.25
C LYS A 155 -17.12 -15.74 26.24
N GLU A 156 -16.82 -14.95 27.27
CA GLU A 156 -15.49 -14.82 27.87
C GLU A 156 -15.00 -16.17 28.42
N THR A 157 -13.71 -16.43 28.26
CA THR A 157 -12.95 -17.33 29.13
C THR A 157 -11.75 -16.55 29.68
N PRO A 158 -11.50 -16.57 31.00
CA PRO A 158 -10.31 -15.98 31.60
C PRO A 158 -9.11 -16.95 31.51
N ASP A 159 -7.93 -16.37 31.79
CA ASP A 159 -6.67 -16.99 32.19
C ASP A 159 -5.52 -17.09 31.17
N THR A 160 -4.59 -16.13 31.35
CA THR A 160 -3.13 -16.25 31.50
C THR A 160 -2.39 -17.36 30.75
N ASP A 161 -1.50 -16.96 29.83
CA ASP A 161 -0.14 -17.52 29.79
C ASP A 161 0.87 -16.52 29.20
N ASP A 162 2.01 -16.49 29.87
CA ASP A 162 3.12 -15.58 29.74
C ASP A 162 4.13 -16.19 28.76
N THR A 163 3.98 -15.92 27.46
CA THR A 163 5.07 -16.15 26.49
C THR A 163 5.28 -14.89 25.67
N ALA A 164 6.20 -14.06 26.16
CA ALA A 164 6.74 -12.92 25.44
C ALA A 164 7.44 -13.40 24.16
N VAL A 165 6.67 -13.53 23.08
CA VAL A 165 7.23 -13.53 21.72
C VAL A 165 7.91 -12.17 21.55
N PRO A 166 9.21 -12.11 21.20
CA PRO A 166 9.92 -10.84 21.06
C PRO A 166 9.23 -10.04 19.96
N THR A 167 8.50 -9.02 20.38
CA THR A 167 7.74 -8.14 19.50
C THR A 167 8.74 -7.24 18.78
N PRO A 168 8.76 -7.24 17.43
CA PRO A 168 9.60 -6.30 16.71
C PRO A 168 9.18 -4.88 17.09
N SER A 169 10.12 -4.15 17.69
CA SER A 169 9.96 -2.87 18.39
C SER A 169 9.69 -1.67 17.46
N TYR A 170 9.05 -1.88 16.31
CA TYR A 170 8.73 -0.80 15.34
C TYR A 170 7.25 -0.71 14.95
N ILE A 171 6.39 -1.51 15.57
CA ILE A 171 4.95 -1.30 15.49
C ILE A 171 4.67 -0.02 16.30
N GLY A 172 4.49 1.11 15.60
CA GLY A 172 3.94 2.31 16.24
C GLY A 172 2.64 1.89 16.91
N ILE A 173 2.63 1.96 18.23
CA ILE A 173 1.84 1.08 19.11
C ILE A 173 0.32 1.27 18.89
N ASP A 174 -0.11 2.34 18.20
CA ASP A 174 -1.51 2.74 18.05
C ASP A 174 -2.00 2.88 16.59
N SER A 175 -1.23 2.41 15.59
CA SER A 175 -1.66 2.56 14.20
C SER A 175 -2.74 1.55 13.78
N LEU A 176 -3.71 2.03 13.02
CA LEU A 176 -4.74 1.22 12.34
C LEU A 176 -4.37 0.86 10.89
N GLY A 177 -3.15 1.17 10.44
CA GLY A 177 -2.74 0.98 9.04
C GLY A 177 -3.22 2.09 8.09
N HIS A 178 -3.54 3.26 8.64
CA HIS A 178 -3.88 4.46 7.88
C HIS A 178 -2.67 5.36 7.72
N TYR A 179 -2.57 5.98 6.55
CA TYR A 179 -1.59 6.99 6.24
C TYR A 179 -2.24 8.20 5.59
N SER A 180 -1.72 9.39 5.84
CA SER A 180 -2.13 10.60 5.13
C SER A 180 -1.04 11.08 4.19
N LEU A 181 -1.45 11.54 3.02
CA LEU A 181 -0.59 12.07 1.96
C LEU A 181 -0.01 13.42 2.42
N THR A 182 1.31 13.55 2.38
CA THR A 182 2.02 14.75 2.86
C THR A 182 2.94 15.36 1.83
N GLY A 183 3.35 14.60 0.82
CA GLY A 183 4.23 15.09 -0.22
C GLY A 183 4.07 14.34 -1.54
N ILE A 184 4.28 15.04 -2.64
CA ILE A 184 4.24 14.49 -3.99
C ILE A 184 5.40 15.08 -4.78
N ILE A 185 6.11 14.23 -5.51
CA ILE A 185 6.99 14.66 -6.58
C ILE A 185 6.30 14.32 -7.89
N THR A 186 6.15 15.32 -8.76
CA THR A 186 5.59 15.16 -10.10
C THR A 186 6.66 15.32 -11.16
N HIS A 187 6.43 14.71 -12.32
CA HIS A 187 7.20 14.97 -13.54
C HIS A 187 6.28 15.58 -14.60
N LYS A 188 6.61 16.77 -15.09
CA LYS A 188 5.94 17.45 -16.21
C LYS A 188 6.68 17.14 -17.51
N GLY A 189 5.93 16.89 -18.59
CA GLY A 189 6.47 16.56 -19.92
C GLY A 189 6.22 15.12 -20.35
N ARG A 190 6.20 14.90 -21.67
CA ARG A 190 5.91 13.58 -22.29
C ARG A 190 7.10 12.64 -22.34
N ASN A 191 8.31 13.18 -22.42
CA ASN A 191 9.52 12.40 -22.65
C ASN A 191 10.06 11.81 -21.33
N ALA A 192 10.89 10.78 -21.44
CA ALA A 192 11.49 10.13 -20.28
C ALA A 192 12.84 10.75 -19.85
N ASP A 193 13.50 11.43 -20.78
CA ASP A 193 14.84 12.01 -20.60
C ASP A 193 14.84 13.54 -20.65
N SER A 194 13.65 14.14 -20.70
CA SER A 194 13.44 15.57 -20.55
C SER A 194 12.12 15.84 -19.85
N GLY A 195 12.03 16.99 -19.18
CA GLY A 195 10.85 17.39 -18.42
C GLY A 195 11.24 18.25 -17.23
N HIS A 196 10.32 18.39 -16.28
CA HIS A 196 10.50 19.22 -15.10
C HIS A 196 9.93 18.55 -13.85
N TYR A 197 10.72 18.48 -12.77
CA TYR A 197 10.28 17.90 -11.52
C TYR A 197 9.79 19.00 -10.58
N ILE A 198 8.60 18.81 -10.02
CA ILE A 198 7.99 19.74 -9.08
C ILE A 198 7.59 18.99 -7.81
N ALA A 199 7.95 19.56 -6.67
CA ALA A 199 7.55 19.07 -5.37
C ALA A 199 6.27 19.77 -4.90
N TRP A 200 5.36 19.01 -4.31
CA TRP A 200 4.12 19.48 -3.72
C TRP A 200 4.10 18.97 -2.29
N VAL A 201 4.01 19.84 -1.29
CA VAL A 201 4.18 19.46 0.11
C VAL A 201 3.07 20.07 0.96
N LEU A 202 2.48 19.26 1.82
CA LEU A 202 1.53 19.68 2.84
C LEU A 202 2.30 20.19 4.06
N THR A 203 2.05 21.42 4.47
CA THR A 203 2.67 22.03 5.66
C THR A 203 1.60 22.78 6.43
N LYS A 204 1.37 22.39 7.70
CA LYS A 204 0.33 23.00 8.56
C LYS A 204 -1.03 23.11 7.84
N ASP A 205 -1.46 22.00 7.24
CA ASP A 205 -2.73 21.85 6.52
C ASP A 205 -2.89 22.69 5.23
N VAL A 206 -1.83 23.35 4.78
CA VAL A 206 -1.79 24.06 3.49
C VAL A 206 -0.85 23.35 2.52
N TRP A 207 -1.32 23.11 1.30
CA TRP A 207 -0.50 22.57 0.23
C TRP A 207 0.30 23.68 -0.45
N TYR A 208 1.58 23.40 -0.68
CA TYR A 208 2.49 24.29 -1.41
C TYR A 208 3.08 23.56 -2.60
N LYS A 209 3.10 24.23 -3.75
CA LYS A 209 3.84 23.84 -4.94
C LYS A 209 5.21 24.54 -4.92
N TYR A 210 6.27 23.75 -4.87
CA TYR A 210 7.66 24.17 -4.97
C TYR A 210 8.17 23.90 -6.38
N ASP A 211 8.18 24.95 -7.19
CA ASP A 211 8.60 24.98 -8.59
C ASP A 211 9.90 25.79 -8.70
N ASP A 212 11.03 25.12 -8.48
CA ASP A 212 12.36 25.73 -8.34
C ASP A 212 12.38 26.88 -7.33
N GLN A 213 12.49 28.12 -7.81
CA GLN A 213 12.52 29.34 -6.99
C GLN A 213 11.11 29.87 -6.65
N THR A 214 10.07 29.32 -7.29
CA THR A 214 8.70 29.77 -7.14
C THR A 214 7.95 28.86 -6.17
N VAL A 215 7.43 29.45 -5.09
CA VAL A 215 6.60 28.73 -4.12
C VAL A 215 5.23 29.38 -4.08
N ILE A 216 4.18 28.59 -4.33
CA ILE A 216 2.79 29.06 -4.27
C ILE A 216 1.95 28.08 -3.45
N SER A 217 0.96 28.61 -2.72
CA SER A 217 -0.07 27.78 -2.11
C SER A 217 -1.02 27.26 -3.18
N VAL A 218 -1.51 26.04 -3.02
CA VAL A 218 -2.42 25.37 -3.95
C VAL A 218 -3.53 24.66 -3.17
N THR A 219 -4.63 24.36 -3.85
CA THR A 219 -5.78 23.69 -3.23
C THR A 219 -5.65 22.17 -3.28
N PRO A 220 -6.32 21.41 -2.39
CA PRO A 220 -6.41 19.95 -2.50
C PRO A 220 -6.95 19.48 -3.86
N ASP A 221 -7.85 20.23 -4.49
CA ASP A 221 -8.37 19.91 -5.83
C ASP A 221 -7.28 19.96 -6.91
N GLU A 222 -6.30 20.85 -6.79
CA GLU A 222 -5.15 20.89 -7.68
C GLU A 222 -4.23 19.68 -7.47
N ILE A 223 -4.09 19.24 -6.22
CA ILE A 223 -3.33 18.03 -5.87
C ILE A 223 -3.99 16.77 -6.47
N ALA A 224 -5.31 16.66 -6.43
CA ALA A 224 -6.05 15.54 -7.03
C ALA A 224 -5.85 15.44 -8.56
N LYS A 225 -5.58 16.57 -9.23
CA LYS A 225 -5.32 16.62 -10.69
C LYS A 225 -3.94 16.10 -11.09
N LEU A 226 -3.03 15.85 -10.14
CA LEU A 226 -1.67 15.33 -10.43
C LEU A 226 -1.67 13.83 -10.79
N CYS A 227 -2.83 13.19 -10.86
CA CYS A 227 -3.01 11.78 -11.23
C CYS A 227 -2.55 11.45 -12.66
N GLY A 228 -2.36 12.46 -13.52
CA GLY A 228 -1.94 12.34 -14.91
C GLY A 228 -3.12 12.28 -15.89
N GLY A 229 -2.92 11.71 -17.08
CA GLY A 229 -3.91 11.64 -18.14
C GLY A 229 -3.76 12.67 -19.27
N GLY A 230 -2.63 13.38 -19.33
CA GLY A 230 -2.32 14.36 -20.37
C GLY A 230 -0.93 14.99 -20.16
N ASP A 231 -0.64 16.10 -20.84
CA ASP A 231 0.69 16.74 -20.85
C ASP A 231 1.03 17.55 -19.59
N TRP A 232 0.14 17.46 -18.61
CA TRP A 232 0.29 18.11 -17.31
C TRP A 232 1.25 17.36 -16.38
N HIS A 233 1.26 17.75 -15.12
CA HIS A 233 1.96 17.05 -14.05
C HIS A 233 1.44 15.63 -13.89
N THR A 234 2.35 14.66 -13.85
CA THR A 234 2.03 13.28 -13.45
C THR A 234 2.78 12.93 -12.18
N VAL A 235 2.09 12.42 -11.17
CA VAL A 235 2.68 11.89 -9.93
C VAL A 235 3.78 10.87 -10.25
N TYR A 236 4.95 11.05 -9.67
CA TYR A 236 6.08 10.14 -9.80
C TYR A 236 6.38 9.44 -8.48
N ILE A 237 6.42 10.20 -7.39
CA ILE A 237 6.56 9.67 -6.02
C ILE A 237 5.49 10.34 -5.16
N ALA A 238 4.81 9.56 -4.34
CA ALA A 238 3.94 10.05 -3.27
C ALA A 238 4.53 9.63 -1.91
N LEU A 239 4.51 10.56 -0.96
CA LEU A 239 4.95 10.37 0.41
C LEU A 239 3.74 10.39 1.34
N TYR A 240 3.58 9.30 2.06
CA TYR A 240 2.53 9.07 3.03
C TYR A 240 3.14 8.98 4.44
N VAL A 241 2.50 9.61 5.42
CA VAL A 241 2.91 9.55 6.83
C VAL A 241 1.89 8.71 7.60
N ARG A 242 2.38 7.77 8.42
CA ARG A 242 1.55 6.88 9.21
C ARG A 242 0.82 7.65 10.30
N ASN A 243 -0.49 7.45 10.35
CA ASN A 243 -1.36 8.04 11.36
C ASN A 243 -1.31 7.15 12.61
N ASP A 244 -0.66 7.68 13.66
CA ASP A 244 -0.41 6.96 14.93
C ASP A 244 -1.27 7.51 16.08
N GLN A 245 -2.13 8.50 15.85
CA GLN A 245 -2.79 9.29 16.91
C GLN A 245 -4.17 8.75 17.34
N PHE A 246 -4.60 7.57 16.92
CA PHE A 246 -6.01 7.17 17.05
C PHE A 246 -6.45 6.77 18.47
N PHE A 247 -5.55 6.34 19.35
CA PHE A 247 -5.87 6.08 20.76
C PHE A 247 -5.54 7.26 21.69
N ALA A 248 -5.02 8.37 21.17
CA ALA A 248 -4.51 9.49 21.99
C ALA A 248 -5.59 10.50 22.43
N THR A 249 -6.81 10.43 21.89
CA THR A 249 -7.85 11.45 22.12
C THR A 249 -8.81 11.15 23.29
N THR A 250 -8.51 10.16 24.14
CA THR A 250 -9.31 9.85 25.34
C THR A 250 -8.54 10.17 26.62
N LYS A 251 -8.14 11.43 26.79
CA LYS A 251 -7.72 11.97 28.09
C LYS A 251 -8.48 13.25 28.39
#